data_AF-A0A7I5E6Z3-F1
#
_entry.id   AF-A0A7I5E6Z3-F1
#
_cell.length_a   1.000
_cell.length_b   1.000
_cell.length_c   1.000
_cell.angle_alpha   90.00
_cell.angle_beta   90.00
_cell.angle_gamma   90.00
#
_symmetry.space_group_name_H-M   'P 1'
#
loop_
_entity.id
_entity.type
_entity.pdbx_description
1 polymer ?
#
loop_
_entity_poly.entity_id
_entity_poly.type
_entity_poly.pdbx_seq_one_letter_code
_entity_poly.pdbx_strand_id
1 'polypeptide(L)'
;MRRHGALYTFLPLLVICSLTSRTSAYCNTLDHQACDELCKVDNFWYGHCTAWDGKNFSCKCFDYVAPLDGSICTGKHAYCSRKCQETGSEGGFCYPQRDRGMERRRTGCDCFKDVPLLRRRKRSYNHIIETRQLP
;
A
#
# COMPACT_ATOMS: atom_id res chain seq x y z
N MET A 1 1.33 72.27 -25.69
CA MET A 1 2.66 72.34 -25.01
C MET A 1 2.66 71.37 -23.84
N ARG A 2 3.67 70.48 -23.78
CA ARG A 2 4.19 69.64 -22.67
C ARG A 2 3.24 69.17 -21.56
N ARG A 3 3.19 67.85 -21.31
CA ARG A 3 4.02 67.16 -20.29
C ARG A 3 3.80 65.63 -20.31
N HIS A 4 4.81 64.97 -19.75
CA HIS A 4 5.14 63.54 -19.77
C HIS A 4 4.20 62.66 -18.94
N GLY A 5 4.22 61.35 -19.23
CA GLY A 5 3.74 60.32 -18.30
C GLY A 5 3.77 58.92 -18.91
N ALA A 6 4.93 58.27 -18.92
CA ALA A 6 4.99 56.82 -19.03
C ALA A 6 4.52 56.23 -17.70
N LEU A 7 3.47 55.40 -17.72
CA LEU A 7 3.14 54.53 -16.59
C LEU A 7 2.89 53.12 -17.11
N TYR A 8 3.86 52.26 -16.82
CA TYR A 8 3.73 50.81 -16.82
C TYR A 8 2.66 50.40 -15.81
N THR A 9 1.61 49.72 -16.24
CA THR A 9 0.70 49.00 -15.32
C THR A 9 0.50 47.58 -15.83
N PHE A 10 1.42 46.72 -15.38
CA PHE A 10 1.23 45.36 -14.89
C PHE A 10 -0.03 44.61 -15.38
N LEU A 11 0.22 43.58 -16.20
CA LEU A 11 -0.60 42.37 -16.25
C LEU A 11 -0.80 41.82 -14.83
N PRO A 12 -1.97 41.26 -14.54
CA PRO A 12 -2.03 39.99 -13.85
C PRO A 12 -2.46 38.93 -14.85
N LEU A 13 -1.47 38.13 -15.27
CA LEU A 13 -1.71 36.78 -15.75
C LEU A 13 -2.47 36.09 -14.61
N LEU A 14 -3.78 35.89 -14.78
CA LEU A 14 -4.56 34.99 -13.93
C LEU A 14 -4.01 33.58 -14.17
N VAL A 15 -2.93 33.27 -13.48
CA VAL A 15 -2.47 31.91 -13.24
C VAL A 15 -3.62 31.27 -12.46
N ILE A 16 -4.49 30.56 -13.18
CA ILE A 16 -5.42 29.61 -12.60
C ILE A 16 -4.53 28.54 -12.01
N CYS A 17 -4.11 28.78 -10.77
CA CYS A 17 -3.46 27.81 -9.93
C CYS A 17 -4.57 26.81 -9.61
N SER A 18 -4.78 25.85 -10.52
CA SER A 18 -5.47 24.62 -10.21
C SER A 18 -4.58 23.89 -9.21
N LEU A 19 -4.60 24.34 -7.94
CA LEU A 19 -4.30 23.49 -6.82
C LEU A 19 -5.35 22.38 -6.90
N THR A 20 -5.02 21.32 -7.64
CA THR A 20 -5.42 19.99 -7.21
C THR A 20 -4.71 19.80 -5.89
N SER A 21 -5.27 20.37 -4.82
CA SER A 21 -5.04 19.90 -3.48
C SER A 21 -5.44 18.44 -3.54
N ARG A 22 -4.45 17.57 -3.80
CA ARG A 22 -4.58 16.17 -3.41
C ARG A 22 -4.74 16.28 -1.91
N THR A 23 -5.99 16.34 -1.46
CA THR A 23 -6.34 16.05 -0.10
C THR A 23 -5.75 14.67 0.12
N SER A 24 -4.55 14.62 0.73
CA SER A 24 -4.07 13.42 1.37
C SER A 24 -5.12 13.12 2.43
N ALA A 25 -6.10 12.32 2.05
CA ALA A 25 -7.14 11.94 2.96
C ALA A 25 -6.49 10.97 3.94
N TYR A 26 -6.79 11.21 5.21
CA TYR A 26 -6.36 10.37 6.30
C TYR A 26 -6.79 8.93 6.04
N CYS A 27 -5.85 8.00 6.17
CA CYS A 27 -6.14 6.58 6.15
C CYS A 27 -6.96 6.22 7.38
N ASN A 28 -8.00 5.41 7.20
CA ASN A 28 -8.73 4.82 8.31
C ASN A 28 -8.22 3.41 8.61
N THR A 29 -8.71 2.81 9.70
CA THR A 29 -8.31 1.45 10.14
C THR A 29 -8.46 0.39 9.04
N LEU A 30 -9.52 0.47 8.23
CA LEU A 30 -9.75 -0.50 7.15
C LEU A 30 -8.74 -0.33 6.02
N ASP A 31 -8.31 0.89 5.71
CA ASP A 31 -7.28 1.14 4.69
C ASP A 31 -5.93 0.56 5.14
N HIS A 32 -5.59 0.69 6.43
CA HIS A 32 -4.39 0.06 6.99
C HIS A 32 -4.47 -1.47 6.93
N GLN A 33 -5.63 -2.08 7.25
CA GLN A 33 -5.83 -3.52 7.14
C GLN A 33 -5.70 -4.01 5.69
N ALA A 34 -6.28 -3.28 4.73
CA ALA A 34 -6.16 -3.64 3.32
C ALA A 34 -4.70 -3.59 2.84
N CYS A 35 -3.95 -2.53 3.20
CA CYS A 35 -2.52 -2.46 2.91
C CYS A 35 -1.72 -3.58 3.56
N ASP A 36 -2.07 -3.95 4.79
CA ASP A 36 -1.40 -5.02 5.52
C ASP A 36 -1.54 -6.37 4.80
N GLU A 37 -2.75 -6.75 4.40
CA GLU A 37 -2.98 -8.00 3.68
C GLU A 37 -2.35 -8.00 2.28
N LEU A 38 -2.36 -6.87 1.56
CA LEU A 38 -1.72 -6.77 0.25
C LEU A 38 -0.19 -6.92 0.32
N CYS A 39 0.47 -6.20 1.23
CA CYS A 39 1.92 -6.29 1.38
C CYS A 39 2.37 -7.73 1.71
N LYS A 40 1.59 -8.49 2.48
CA LYS A 40 1.92 -9.88 2.83
C LYS A 40 1.87 -10.83 1.64
N VAL A 41 1.00 -10.58 0.66
CA VAL A 41 0.98 -11.35 -0.61
C VAL A 41 2.29 -11.17 -1.39
N ASP A 42 2.93 -10.02 -1.25
CA ASP A 42 4.22 -9.70 -1.90
C ASP A 42 5.44 -10.02 -1.02
N ASN A 43 5.29 -10.90 -0.03
CA ASN A 43 6.34 -11.34 0.89
C ASN A 43 6.89 -10.26 1.84
N PHE A 44 6.11 -9.24 2.18
CA PHE A 44 6.46 -8.30 3.24
C PHE A 44 5.89 -8.72 4.60
N TRP A 45 6.47 -8.23 5.69
CA TRP A 45 6.05 -8.55 7.06
C TRP A 45 4.71 -7.92 7.41
N TYR A 46 4.52 -6.65 7.03
CA TYR A 46 3.28 -5.92 7.20
C TYR A 46 3.23 -4.71 6.26
N GLY A 47 2.05 -4.10 6.17
CA GLY A 47 1.78 -2.90 5.39
C GLY A 47 1.07 -1.80 6.19
N HIS A 48 1.25 -0.55 5.76
CA HIS A 48 0.52 0.59 6.34
C HIS A 48 0.13 1.58 5.25
N CYS A 49 -1.13 2.02 5.27
CA CYS A 49 -1.61 3.09 4.40
C CYS A 49 -0.93 4.43 4.73
N THR A 50 -0.39 5.11 3.71
CA THR A 50 0.28 6.41 3.84
C THR A 50 -0.58 7.57 3.34
N ALA A 51 -1.48 7.31 2.41
CA ALA A 51 -2.42 8.29 1.87
C ALA A 51 -3.64 7.60 1.26
N TRP A 52 -4.79 8.29 1.30
CA TRP A 52 -5.99 7.93 0.56
C TRP A 52 -6.42 9.11 -0.32
N ASP A 53 -6.79 8.87 -1.58
CA ASP A 53 -7.23 9.93 -2.50
C ASP A 53 -8.75 9.91 -2.79
N GLY A 54 -9.52 9.12 -2.01
CA GLY A 54 -10.95 8.87 -2.24
C GLY A 54 -11.22 7.66 -3.14
N LYS A 55 -10.22 7.22 -3.93
CA LYS A 55 -10.32 6.11 -4.87
C LYS A 55 -9.34 4.98 -4.55
N ASN A 56 -8.08 5.31 -4.31
CA ASN A 56 -6.95 4.41 -4.07
C ASN A 56 -6.24 4.80 -2.76
N PHE A 57 -5.70 3.79 -2.09
CA PHE A 57 -4.74 3.97 -1.01
C PHE A 57 -3.32 3.83 -1.56
N SER A 58 -2.38 4.51 -0.93
CA SER A 58 -0.95 4.26 -1.09
C SER A 58 -0.47 3.44 0.10
N CYS A 59 0.25 2.35 -0.14
CA CYS A 59 0.78 1.49 0.91
C CYS A 59 2.29 1.65 1.03
N LYS A 60 2.77 1.63 2.27
CA LYS A 60 4.17 1.36 2.59
C LYS A 60 4.27 -0.05 3.15
N CYS A 61 5.06 -0.89 2.48
CA CYS A 61 5.35 -2.25 2.93
C CYS A 61 6.68 -2.28 3.69
N PHE A 62 6.78 -3.19 4.65
CA PHE A 62 7.94 -3.33 5.51
C PHE A 62 8.48 -4.75 5.41
N ASP A 63 9.78 -4.86 5.11
CA ASP A 63 10.45 -6.14 4.95
C ASP A 63 10.48 -6.96 6.25
N TYR A 64 10.67 -8.26 6.07
CA TYR A 64 11.08 -9.12 7.17
C TYR A 64 12.46 -8.70 7.69
N VAL A 65 12.59 -8.66 9.01
CA VAL A 65 13.89 -8.43 9.66
C VAL A 65 14.60 -9.77 9.84
N ALA A 66 15.91 -9.79 9.58
CA ALA A 66 16.75 -10.96 9.80
C ALA A 66 16.51 -11.57 11.20
N PRO A 67 16.45 -12.91 11.32
CA PRO A 67 16.82 -13.92 10.32
C PRO A 67 15.68 -14.36 9.40
N LEU A 68 14.51 -13.72 9.46
CA LEU A 68 13.38 -14.08 8.60
C LEU A 68 13.59 -13.49 7.21
N ASP A 69 13.22 -14.26 6.20
CA ASP A 69 13.31 -13.89 4.79
C ASP A 69 11.97 -14.21 4.13
N GLY A 70 11.28 -13.18 3.63
CA GLY A 70 10.00 -13.34 2.95
C GLY A 70 10.10 -14.12 1.63
N SER A 71 11.27 -14.13 1.00
CA SER A 71 11.47 -14.79 -0.31
C SER A 71 11.15 -16.28 -0.29
N ILE A 72 11.24 -16.92 0.88
CA ILE A 72 10.90 -18.33 1.10
C ILE A 72 9.42 -18.67 0.84
N CYS A 73 8.56 -17.65 0.76
CA CYS A 73 7.15 -17.76 0.43
C CYS A 73 6.85 -17.61 -1.07
N THR A 74 7.86 -17.33 -1.89
CA THR A 74 7.72 -17.27 -3.36
C THR A 74 7.12 -18.58 -3.89
N GLY A 75 6.02 -18.47 -4.62
CA GLY A 75 5.29 -19.62 -5.17
C GLY A 75 4.38 -20.38 -4.20
N LYS A 76 4.38 -20.05 -2.89
CA LYS A 76 3.56 -20.73 -1.88
C LYS A 76 2.22 -20.04 -1.60
N HIS A 77 2.08 -18.76 -1.98
CA HIS A 77 0.85 -17.99 -1.77
C HIS A 77 -0.38 -18.64 -2.40
N ALA A 78 -0.27 -19.17 -3.62
CA ALA A 78 -1.39 -19.82 -4.30
C ALA A 78 -1.93 -21.03 -3.50
N TYR A 79 -1.04 -21.79 -2.87
CA TYR A 79 -1.41 -22.92 -2.01
C TYR A 79 -2.14 -22.44 -0.76
N CYS A 80 -1.59 -21.46 -0.05
CA CYS A 80 -2.22 -20.90 1.15
C CYS A 80 -3.58 -20.26 0.83
N SER A 81 -3.66 -19.55 -0.29
CA SER A 81 -4.89 -18.92 -0.77
C SER A 81 -6.01 -19.95 -1.00
N ARG A 82 -5.72 -21.02 -1.75
CA ARG A 82 -6.69 -22.10 -1.97
C ARG A 82 -7.13 -22.76 -0.67
N LYS A 83 -6.18 -23.08 0.22
CA LYS A 83 -6.46 -23.72 1.52
C LYS A 83 -7.42 -22.87 2.37
N CYS A 84 -7.25 -21.55 2.38
CA CYS A 84 -8.12 -20.65 3.13
C CYS A 84 -9.50 -20.48 2.48
N GLN A 85 -9.58 -20.51 1.15
CA GLN A 85 -10.84 -20.48 0.42
C GLN A 85 -11.72 -21.70 0.71
N GLU A 86 -11.12 -22.88 0.89
CA GLU A 86 -11.84 -24.11 1.31
C GLU A 86 -12.49 -23.95 2.70
N THR A 87 -11.97 -23.07 3.55
CA THR A 87 -12.52 -22.75 4.88
C THR A 87 -13.47 -21.54 4.88
N GLY A 88 -13.75 -20.95 3.72
CA GLY A 88 -14.69 -19.83 3.57
C GLY A 88 -14.08 -18.42 3.67
N SER A 89 -12.75 -18.29 3.78
CA SER A 89 -12.06 -17.00 3.66
C SER A 89 -11.92 -16.59 2.19
N GLU A 90 -11.65 -15.31 1.91
CA GLU A 90 -11.40 -14.83 0.54
C GLU A 90 -10.06 -15.31 -0.02
N GLY A 91 -9.15 -15.76 0.85
CA GLY A 91 -7.83 -16.24 0.49
C GLY A 91 -6.89 -16.25 1.69
N GLY A 92 -5.60 -16.32 1.41
CA GLY A 92 -4.58 -16.39 2.44
C GLY A 92 -3.19 -16.25 1.83
N PHE A 93 -2.22 -16.08 2.70
CA PHE A 93 -0.83 -15.81 2.33
C PHE A 93 0.11 -16.75 3.09
N CYS A 94 1.28 -16.95 2.50
CA CYS A 94 2.39 -17.63 3.15
C CYS A 94 3.16 -16.64 4.03
N TYR A 95 3.64 -17.09 5.19
CA TYR A 95 4.55 -16.30 6.03
C TYR A 95 5.72 -17.16 6.58
N PRO A 96 6.94 -16.62 6.67
CA PRO A 96 8.06 -17.23 7.40
C PRO A 96 7.74 -17.35 8.90
N GLN A 97 8.01 -18.52 9.48
CA GLN A 97 7.82 -18.74 10.92
C GLN A 97 9.06 -18.37 11.73
N ARG A 98 8.84 -17.70 12.86
CA ARG A 98 9.90 -17.38 13.83
C ARG A 98 10.11 -18.56 14.76
N ASP A 99 10.98 -19.47 14.36
CA ASP A 99 11.31 -20.63 15.17
C ASP A 99 12.26 -20.27 16.31
N ARG A 100 12.07 -20.90 17.47
CA ARG A 100 13.00 -20.82 18.61
C ARG A 100 14.24 -21.72 18.44
N GLY A 101 14.49 -22.25 17.23
CA GLY A 101 15.53 -23.24 16.93
C GLY A 101 16.35 -22.91 15.68
N MET A 102 17.30 -23.79 15.33
CA MET A 102 18.27 -23.59 14.25
C MET A 102 17.69 -23.71 12.82
N GLU A 103 16.47 -24.19 12.65
CA GLU A 103 15.81 -24.27 11.35
C GLU A 103 15.23 -22.91 10.94
N ARG A 104 15.94 -22.22 10.05
CA ARG A 104 15.62 -20.84 9.63
C ARG A 104 14.65 -20.73 8.45
N ARG A 105 13.90 -21.79 8.13
CA ARG A 105 13.25 -21.92 6.80
C ARG A 105 11.85 -22.53 6.81
N ARG A 106 11.13 -22.48 7.93
CA ARG A 106 9.72 -22.92 7.95
C ARG A 106 8.78 -21.81 7.51
N THR A 107 7.70 -22.21 6.83
CA THR A 107 6.63 -21.34 6.35
C THR A 107 5.28 -21.83 6.83
N GLY A 108 4.43 -20.92 7.30
CA GLY A 108 3.03 -21.15 7.59
C GLY A 108 2.10 -20.55 6.53
N CYS A 109 0.83 -20.90 6.62
CA CYS A 109 -0.25 -20.22 5.89
C CYS A 109 -1.14 -19.53 6.91
N ASP A 110 -1.54 -18.29 6.63
CA ASP A 110 -2.58 -17.58 7.38
C ASP A 110 -3.64 -17.07 6.42
N CYS A 111 -4.89 -17.00 6.89
CA CYS A 111 -6.02 -16.58 6.05
C CYS A 111 -6.23 -15.07 6.17
N PHE A 112 -6.67 -14.45 5.07
CA PHE A 112 -7.00 -13.03 5.12
C PHE A 112 -8.09 -12.80 6.15
N LYS A 113 -7.93 -11.73 6.92
CA LYS A 113 -8.97 -11.25 7.82
C LYS A 113 -10.14 -10.75 6.97
N ASP A 114 -11.36 -10.91 7.46
CA ASP A 114 -12.55 -10.38 6.82
C ASP A 114 -12.55 -8.85 6.89
N VAL A 115 -11.90 -8.21 5.93
CA VAL A 115 -11.93 -6.76 5.77
C VAL A 115 -13.10 -6.44 4.82
N PRO A 116 -14.18 -5.75 5.27
CA PRO A 116 -15.36 -5.46 4.46
C PRO A 116 -15.09 -4.73 3.13
N LEU A 117 -13.88 -4.20 2.94
CA LEU A 117 -13.47 -3.48 1.73
C LEU A 117 -13.09 -4.40 0.56
N LEU A 118 -12.58 -5.61 0.80
CA LEU A 118 -12.26 -6.56 -0.28
C LEU A 118 -13.53 -7.02 -1.02
N ARG A 119 -14.65 -7.18 -0.29
CA ARG A 119 -15.98 -7.41 -0.88
C ARG A 119 -16.56 -6.21 -1.62
N ARG A 120 -16.22 -4.98 -1.23
CA ARG A 120 -16.88 -3.76 -1.75
C ARG A 120 -16.27 -3.23 -3.04
N ARG A 121 -15.06 -3.66 -3.42
CA ARG A 121 -14.34 -3.11 -4.58
C ARG A 121 -13.44 -4.15 -5.24
N LYS A 122 -13.99 -4.86 -6.24
CA LYS A 122 -13.30 -5.29 -7.48
C LYS A 122 -12.70 -4.09 -8.28
N ARG A 123 -12.26 -3.01 -7.61
CA ARG A 123 -11.77 -1.78 -8.26
C ARG A 123 -10.25 -1.79 -8.31
N SER A 124 -9.73 -2.01 -9.51
CA SER A 124 -8.54 -1.35 -10.07
C SER A 124 -7.46 -0.99 -9.04
N TYR A 125 -6.73 -1.98 -8.54
CA TYR A 125 -5.51 -1.74 -7.79
C TYR A 125 -4.43 -1.20 -8.74
N ASN A 126 -4.24 0.11 -8.78
CA ASN A 126 -2.99 0.67 -9.30
C ASN A 126 -1.96 0.53 -8.18
N HIS A 127 -1.15 -0.52 -8.27
CA HIS A 127 -0.10 -0.81 -7.31
C HIS A 127 0.99 0.25 -7.43
N ILE A 128 1.02 1.22 -6.52
CA ILE A 128 2.19 2.09 -6.33
C ILE A 128 2.81 1.64 -5.01
N ILE A 129 3.68 0.64 -5.08
CA ILE A 129 4.55 0.29 -3.96
C ILE A 129 5.68 1.31 -3.95
N GLU A 130 5.71 2.16 -2.95
CA GLU A 130 6.90 2.95 -2.68
C GLU A 130 7.85 2.12 -1.80
N THR A 131 8.64 1.25 -2.44
CA THR A 131 9.75 0.58 -1.78
C THR A 131 10.82 1.63 -1.48
N ARG A 132 11.06 1.91 -0.19
CA ARG A 132 12.25 2.65 0.21
C ARG A 132 13.47 1.84 -0.21
N GLN A 133 14.19 2.28 -1.24
CA GLN A 133 15.61 1.98 -1.37
C GLN A 133 16.30 2.56 -0.12
N LEU A 134 16.79 1.67 0.75
CA LEU A 134 17.72 2.07 1.80
C LEU A 134 19.02 2.55 1.11
N PRO A 135 19.66 3.62 1.62
CA PRO A 135 20.90 4.16 1.06
C PRO A 135 22.08 3.19 1.15
#